data_AF-A0A427YU00-F1
#
_entry.id   AF-A0A427YU00-F1
#
_cell.length_a   1.000
_cell.length_b   1.000
_cell.length_c   1.000
_cell.angle_alpha   90.00
_cell.angle_beta   90.00
_cell.angle_gamma   90.00
#
_symmetry.space_group_name_H-M   'P 1'
#
loop_
_entity.id
_entity.type
_entity.pdbx_description
1 polymer ?
#
loop_
_entity_poly.entity_id
_entity_poly.type
_entity_poly.pdbx_seq_one_letter_code
_entity_poly.pdbx_strand_id
1 'polypeptide(L)'
;MRILSLRKRSKVVLTPLALDERQRTRQGIVWLLKAAERGRKSGVPREQRVAREVLAILEGNSDVFKWLEERHKVGMANRSNLNARS
;
A
#
# COMPACT_ATOMS: atom_id res chain seq x y z
N MET A 1 -3.81 6.09 1.53
CA MET A 1 -4.93 5.68 2.39
C MET A 1 -4.56 4.42 3.18
N ARG A 2 -5.09 4.26 4.38
CA ARG A 2 -5.05 2.99 5.15
C ARG A 2 -6.47 2.51 5.42
N ILE A 3 -6.67 1.20 5.47
CA ILE A 3 -7.95 0.61 5.87
C ILE A 3 -7.82 0.21 7.34
N LEU A 4 -8.73 0.69 8.18
CA LEU A 4 -8.84 0.29 9.57
C LEU A 4 -9.90 -0.80 9.70
N SER A 5 -9.67 -1.74 10.61
CA SER A 5 -10.67 -2.69 11.05
C SER A 5 -11.23 -2.18 12.38
N LEU A 6 -12.49 -1.72 12.39
CA LEU A 6 -13.17 -1.18 13.56
C LEU A 6 -14.31 -2.10 13.98
N ARG A 7 -14.47 -2.35 15.28
CA ARG A 7 -15.60 -3.13 15.79
C ARG A 7 -16.79 -2.19 16.03
N LYS A 8 -17.90 -2.41 15.33
CA LYS A 8 -19.17 -1.70 15.55
C LYS A 8 -20.24 -2.71 15.97
N ARG A 9 -20.64 -2.65 17.25
CA ARG A 9 -21.50 -3.66 17.91
C ARG A 9 -20.89 -5.06 17.75
N SER A 10 -21.61 -5.98 17.12
CA SER A 10 -21.19 -7.37 16.87
C SER A 10 -20.44 -7.56 15.54
N LYS A 11 -20.28 -6.53 14.70
CA LYS A 11 -19.65 -6.64 13.38
C LYS A 11 -18.33 -5.89 13.32
N VAL A 12 -17.37 -6.46 12.58
CA VAL A 12 -16.13 -5.79 12.21
C VAL A 12 -16.35 -5.08 10.87
N VAL A 13 -16.06 -3.79 10.84
CA VAL A 13 -16.30 -2.91 9.70
C VAL A 13 -14.98 -2.33 9.23
N LEU A 14 -14.72 -2.44 7.92
CA LEU A 14 -13.57 -1.79 7.30
C LEU A 14 -13.85 -0.31 7.08
N THR A 15 -12.93 0.55 7.51
CA THR A 15 -13.10 2.00 7.45
C THR A 15 -11.86 2.67 6.85
N PRO A 16 -11.99 3.39 5.71
CA PRO A 16 -10.85 4.07 5.09
C PRO A 16 -10.35 5.25 5.93
N LEU A 17 -9.03 5.42 5.99
CA LEU A 17 -8.30 6.49 6.68
C LEU A 17 -7.44 7.24 5.65
N ALA A 18 -7.67 8.55 5.54
CA ALA A 18 -6.74 9.44 4.87
C ALA A 18 -5.42 9.45 5.66
N LEU A 19 -4.31 9.30 4.94
CA LEU A 19 -2.98 9.35 5.52
C LEU A 19 -2.41 10.74 5.31
N ASP A 20 -1.67 11.25 6.29
CA ASP A 20 -0.85 12.44 6.10
C ASP A 20 0.29 12.18 5.10
N GLU A 21 1.01 13.23 4.72
CA GLU A 21 2.12 13.13 3.76
C GLU A 21 3.24 12.21 4.26
N ARG A 22 3.68 12.34 5.51
CA ARG A 22 4.76 11.52 6.09
C ARG A 22 4.40 10.03 6.08
N GLN A 23 3.17 9.70 6.43
CA GLN A 23 2.63 8.34 6.43
C GLN A 23 2.54 7.78 5.00
N ARG A 24 2.12 8.60 4.03
CA ARG A 24 2.09 8.22 2.61
C ARG A 24 3.50 7.92 2.09
N THR A 25 4.47 8.80 2.35
CA THR A 25 5.86 8.62 1.92
C THR A 25 6.47 7.35 2.53
N ARG A 26 6.30 7.15 3.85
CA ARG A 26 6.77 5.92 4.51
C ARG A 26 6.13 4.67 3.91
N GLN A 27 4.83 4.70 3.63
CA GLN A 27 4.14 3.57 3.02
C GLN A 27 4.68 3.23 1.63
N GLY A 28 4.96 4.26 0.82
CA GLY A 28 5.58 4.11 -0.50
C GLY A 28 6.96 3.47 -0.42
N ILE A 29 7.83 3.96 0.47
CA ILE A 29 9.17 3.38 0.69
C ILE A 29 9.08 1.90 1.11
N VAL A 30 8.18 1.58 2.05
CA VAL A 30 7.99 0.19 2.50
C VAL A 30 7.51 -0.71 1.35
N TRP A 31 6.62 -0.21 0.49
CA TRP A 31 6.14 -0.97 -0.67
C TRP A 31 7.23 -1.16 -1.73
N LEU A 32 7.99 -0.12 -2.04
CA LEU A 32 9.16 -0.21 -2.93
C LEU A 32 10.13 -1.29 -2.47
N LEU A 33 10.55 -1.24 -1.19
CA LEU A 33 11.46 -2.25 -0.65
C LEU A 33 10.85 -3.66 -0.69
N LYS A 34 9.55 -3.79 -0.41
CA LYS A 34 8.85 -5.08 -0.50
C LYS A 34 8.83 -5.63 -1.93
N ALA A 35 8.60 -4.78 -2.93
CA ALA A 35 8.58 -5.18 -4.34
C ALA A 35 9.98 -5.65 -4.79
N ALA A 36 11.03 -4.90 -4.41
CA ALA A 36 12.42 -5.26 -4.70
C ALA A 36 12.87 -6.61 -4.13
N GLU A 37 12.25 -7.09 -3.04
CA GLU A 37 12.56 -8.41 -2.46
C GLU A 37 12.04 -9.59 -3.30
N ARG A 38 11.13 -9.38 -4.26
CA ARG A 38 10.66 -10.46 -5.16
C ARG A 38 11.78 -11.06 -5.99
N GLY A 39 12.74 -10.24 -6.41
CA GLY A 39 13.93 -10.66 -7.16
C GLY A 39 14.99 -11.38 -6.32
N ARG A 40 14.77 -11.61 -5.01
CA ARG A 40 15.79 -12.21 -4.12
C ARG A 40 16.29 -13.57 -4.58
N LYS A 41 15.45 -14.35 -5.27
CA LYS A 41 15.79 -15.69 -5.78
C LYS A 41 16.76 -15.67 -6.96
N SER A 42 17.01 -14.52 -7.59
CA SER A 42 17.81 -14.43 -8.82
C SER A 42 19.31 -14.22 -8.59
N GLY A 43 19.81 -14.30 -7.35
CA GLY A 43 21.23 -14.08 -7.02
C GLY A 43 21.74 -12.64 -7.19
N VAL A 44 20.86 -11.71 -7.60
CA VAL A 44 21.20 -10.28 -7.80
C VAL A 44 21.35 -9.60 -6.44
N PRO A 45 22.41 -8.81 -6.17
CA PRO A 45 22.58 -8.06 -4.92
C PRO A 45 21.39 -7.16 -4.57
N ARG A 46 21.15 -6.94 -3.28
CA ARG A 46 19.94 -6.23 -2.82
C ARG A 46 19.87 -4.80 -3.34
N GLU A 47 21.00 -4.12 -3.39
CA GLU A 47 21.16 -2.73 -3.83
C GLU A 47 20.72 -2.60 -5.29
N GLN A 48 21.15 -3.54 -6.14
CA GLN A 48 20.76 -3.59 -7.56
C GLN A 48 19.27 -3.88 -7.73
N ARG A 49 18.68 -4.75 -6.89
CA ARG A 49 17.22 -5.02 -6.94
C ARG A 49 16.43 -3.77 -6.56
N VAL A 50 16.84 -3.05 -5.52
CA VAL A 50 16.20 -1.80 -5.11
C VAL A 50 16.31 -0.74 -6.21
N ALA A 51 17.49 -0.59 -6.83
CA ALA A 51 17.69 0.35 -7.93
C ALA A 51 16.79 0.02 -9.15
N ARG A 52 16.69 -1.26 -9.52
CA ARG A 52 15.78 -1.71 -10.59
C ARG A 52 14.32 -1.41 -10.28
N GLU A 53 13.91 -1.60 -9.03
CA GLU A 53 12.54 -1.30 -8.60
C GLU A 53 12.24 0.21 -8.64
N VAL A 54 13.22 1.06 -8.28
CA VAL A 54 13.07 2.52 -8.43
C VAL A 54 12.81 2.89 -9.89
N LEU A 55 13.58 2.33 -10.83
CA LEU A 55 13.38 2.55 -12.26
C LEU A 55 12.00 2.06 -12.72
N ALA A 56 11.59 0.85 -12.32
CA ALA A 56 10.28 0.31 -12.65
C ALA A 56 9.12 1.17 -12.12
N ILE A 57 9.29 1.81 -10.96
CA ILE A 57 8.31 2.77 -10.42
C ILE A 57 8.26 4.04 -11.28
N LEU A 58 9.41 4.59 -11.65
CA LEU A 58 9.49 5.78 -12.51
C LEU A 58 8.88 5.53 -13.90
N GLU A 59 9.02 4.32 -14.43
CA GLU A 59 8.43 3.88 -15.70
C GLU A 59 6.95 3.50 -15.58
N GLY A 60 6.37 3.45 -14.38
CA GLY A 60 4.97 3.07 -14.15
C GLY A 60 4.70 1.56 -14.16
N ASN A 61 5.73 0.72 -14.25
CA ASN A 61 5.63 -0.74 -14.42
C ASN A 61 5.74 -1.53 -13.10
N SER A 62 5.77 -0.86 -11.96
CA SER A 62 5.91 -1.50 -10.65
C SER A 62 4.58 -2.07 -10.11
N ASP A 63 4.68 -3.21 -9.42
CA ASP A 63 3.55 -3.79 -8.69
C ASP A 63 3.06 -2.91 -7.52
N VAL A 64 3.84 -1.92 -7.10
CA VAL A 64 3.43 -0.91 -6.11
C VAL A 64 2.15 -0.19 -6.54
N PHE A 65 1.97 0.08 -7.83
CA PHE A 65 0.76 0.72 -8.36
C PHE A 65 -0.46 -0.20 -8.27
N LYS A 66 -0.29 -1.50 -8.51
CA LYS A 66 -1.36 -2.49 -8.31
C LYS A 66 -1.84 -2.51 -6.87
N TRP A 67 -0.90 -2.50 -5.91
CA TRP A 67 -1.26 -2.46 -4.48
C TRP A 67 -1.93 -1.15 -4.08
N LEU A 68 -1.52 -0.02 -4.69
CA LEU A 68 -2.16 1.27 -4.50
C LEU A 68 -3.62 1.21 -4.96
N GLU A 69 -3.86 0.71 -6.17
CA GLU A 69 -5.17 0.59 -6.78
C GLU A 69 -6.07 -0.38 -6.02
N GLU A 70 -5.58 -1.58 -5.68
CA GLU A 70 -6.31 -2.56 -4.87
C GLU A 70 -6.75 -1.95 -3.54
N ARG A 71 -5.82 -1.25 -2.87
CA ARG A 71 -6.13 -0.59 -1.60
C ARG A 71 -7.14 0.54 -1.79
N HIS A 72 -7.03 1.31 -2.88
CA HIS A 72 -8.00 2.36 -3.22
C HIS A 72 -9.39 1.77 -3.45
N LYS A 73 -9.49 0.70 -4.24
CA LYS A 73 -10.73 -0.02 -4.51
C LYS A 73 -11.41 -0.51 -3.24
N VAL A 74 -10.67 -1.14 -2.32
CA VAL A 74 -11.21 -1.59 -1.02
C VAL A 74 -11.72 -0.41 -0.20
N GLY A 75 -11.00 0.71 -0.16
CA GLY A 75 -11.45 1.88 0.59
C GLY A 75 -12.68 2.56 -0.03
N MET A 76 -12.74 2.66 -1.35
CA MET A 76 -13.89 3.21 -2.06
C MET A 76 -15.15 2.36 -1.86
N ALA A 77 -15.01 1.03 -1.89
CA ALA A 77 -16.11 0.12 -1.57
C ALA A 77 -16.65 0.28 -0.14
N ASN A 78 -15.82 0.76 0.79
CA ASN A 78 -16.16 0.93 2.20
C ASN A 78 -16.29 2.41 2.62
N ARG A 79 -16.43 3.35 1.67
CA ARG A 79 -16.50 4.80 1.95
C ARG A 79 -17.69 5.20 2.83
N SER A 80 -18.80 4.45 2.79
CA SER A 80 -19.97 4.69 3.65
C SER A 80 -19.67 4.51 5.14
N ASN A 81 -18.60 3.77 5.48
CA ASN A 81 -18.23 3.46 6.85
C ASN A 81 -17.37 4.54 7.51
N LEU A 82 -17.14 5.69 6.85
CA LEU A 82 -16.36 6.80 7.42
C LEU A 82 -16.88 7.24 8.81
N ASN A 83 -18.21 7.20 9.00
CA ASN A 83 -18.87 7.55 10.27
C ASN A 83 -18.84 6.41 11.31
N ALA A 84 -18.21 5.27 11.03
CA ALA A 84 -18.04 4.21 12.03
C ALA A 84 -17.00 4.56 13.12
N ARG A 85 -16.36 5.73 13.00
CA ARG A 85 -15.40 6.27 13.97
C ARG A 85 -16.00 7.19 15.03
N SER A 86 -17.20 7.73 14.78
CA SER A 86 -17.92 8.62 15.70
C SER A 86 -18.80 7.84 16.65
#